data_AF-Q2H3D7-F1
#
_entry.id   AF-Q2H3D7-F1
#
_cell.length_a   1.000
_cell.length_b   1.000
_cell.length_c   1.000
_cell.angle_alpha   90.00
_cell.angle_beta   90.00
_cell.angle_gamma   90.00
#
_symmetry.space_group_name_H-M   'P 1'
#
loop_
_entity.id
_entity.type
_entity.pdbx_description
1 polymer ?
#
loop_
_entity_poly.entity_id
_entity_poly.type
_entity_poly.pdbx_seq_one_letter_code
_entity_poly.pdbx_strand_id
1 'polypeptide(L)'
;MLSPKLIVGSLAFLALAAAQESTTCPELPETGVTMGEPVPMHPEHIPAGCSDFEILVARGTSEPNYEAGGGKFGIVVGDPVVSNTTLRLPGARGYPYPASAEIVSGTIQGSLDVVNRLRSQAAACPNQTFALVGYSQGAGVMHAAAKDIPIRLYSRIKSLVMFGDGYHRLGDTVSRFPLGLNSKVMQVCASGDPV
;
A
#
# COMPACT_ATOMS: atom_id res chain seq x y z
N MET A 1 29.05 43.44 -63.89
CA MET A 1 28.43 42.11 -63.67
C MET A 1 28.27 41.92 -62.17
N LEU A 2 27.03 41.90 -61.69
CA LEU A 2 26.67 41.68 -60.29
C LEU A 2 26.93 40.22 -59.89
N SER A 3 27.53 39.99 -58.73
CA SER A 3 27.18 38.87 -57.84
C SER A 3 27.77 39.09 -56.44
N PRO A 4 26.92 39.30 -55.41
CA PRO A 4 27.34 39.28 -54.02
C PRO A 4 27.35 37.82 -53.52
N LYS A 5 28.33 37.44 -52.69
CA LYS A 5 28.20 36.22 -51.88
C LYS A 5 28.05 36.62 -50.42
N LEU A 6 26.85 36.29 -49.94
CA LEU A 6 26.30 36.49 -48.62
C LEU A 6 27.16 35.88 -47.51
N ILE A 7 27.24 36.64 -46.42
CA ILE A 7 27.60 36.20 -45.07
C ILE A 7 26.47 35.30 -44.57
N VAL A 8 26.76 34.03 -44.28
CA VAL A 8 25.81 33.14 -43.59
C VAL A 8 26.09 33.24 -42.09
N GLY A 9 25.25 33.99 -41.39
CA GLY A 9 25.20 34.02 -39.93
C GLY A 9 24.60 32.72 -39.40
N SER A 10 25.27 32.09 -38.43
CA SER A 10 24.74 30.94 -37.70
C SER A 10 23.63 31.39 -36.75
N LEU A 11 22.39 30.97 -37.01
CA LEU A 11 21.31 31.06 -36.03
C LEU A 11 21.47 29.91 -35.02
N ALA A 12 21.73 30.26 -33.76
CA ALA A 12 21.58 29.35 -32.65
C ALA A 12 20.08 29.11 -32.38
N PHE A 13 19.62 27.88 -32.57
CA PHE A 13 18.29 27.45 -32.13
C PHE A 13 18.37 27.03 -30.65
N LEU A 14 17.77 27.83 -29.76
CA LEU A 14 17.38 27.36 -28.42
C LEU A 14 16.22 26.36 -28.61
N ALA A 15 16.47 25.08 -28.34
CA ALA A 15 15.40 24.09 -28.24
C ALA A 15 14.74 24.22 -26.86
N LEU A 16 13.50 24.72 -26.84
CA LEU A 16 12.61 24.60 -25.70
C LEU A 16 12.20 23.11 -25.61
N ALA A 17 12.70 22.40 -24.61
CA ALA A 17 12.22 21.05 -24.31
C ALA A 17 10.82 21.16 -23.68
N ALA A 18 9.78 20.94 -24.48
CA ALA A 18 8.45 20.68 -23.95
C ALA A 18 8.46 19.31 -23.27
N ALA A 19 8.13 19.25 -21.99
CA ALA A 19 7.82 18.00 -21.31
C ALA A 19 6.55 17.42 -21.96
N GLN A 20 6.70 16.33 -22.73
CA GLN A 20 5.55 15.56 -23.19
C GLN A 20 5.07 14.70 -22.03
N GLU A 21 3.96 15.09 -21.42
CA GLU A 21 3.11 14.18 -20.64
C GLU A 21 2.66 13.05 -21.59
N SER A 22 3.18 11.84 -21.39
CA SER A 22 2.65 10.65 -22.04
C SER A 22 1.30 10.30 -21.43
N THR A 23 0.26 10.97 -21.90
CA THR A 23 -1.12 10.47 -21.91
C THR A 23 -1.15 9.36 -22.97
N THR A 24 -1.43 8.10 -22.70
CA THR A 24 -2.56 7.51 -21.98
C THR A 24 -2.22 6.02 -21.72
N CYS A 25 -2.55 5.49 -20.54
CA CYS A 25 -2.69 4.04 -20.42
C CYS A 25 -3.98 3.62 -21.17
N PRO A 26 -4.01 2.47 -21.85
CA PRO A 26 -5.24 1.98 -22.46
C PRO A 26 -6.33 1.83 -21.39
N GLU A 27 -7.56 2.23 -21.75
CA GLU A 27 -8.73 2.09 -20.89
C GLU A 27 -8.93 0.60 -20.56
N LEU A 28 -8.98 0.27 -19.27
CA LEU A 28 -9.21 -1.10 -18.82
C LEU A 28 -10.63 -1.50 -19.26
N PRO A 29 -10.82 -2.70 -19.83
CA PRO A 29 -12.14 -3.14 -20.27
C PRO A 29 -13.12 -3.16 -19.09
N GLU A 30 -14.38 -2.78 -19.33
CA GLU A 30 -15.44 -2.92 -18.34
C GLU A 30 -15.61 -4.41 -18.00
N THR A 31 -15.06 -4.83 -16.86
CA THR A 31 -15.06 -6.23 -16.42
C THR A 31 -16.41 -6.67 -15.85
N GLY A 32 -17.41 -5.79 -15.82
CA GLY A 32 -18.69 -6.03 -15.12
C GLY A 32 -18.54 -6.15 -13.60
N VAL A 33 -17.35 -5.87 -13.05
CA VAL A 33 -17.07 -5.90 -11.61
C VAL A 33 -17.40 -4.53 -11.04
N THR A 34 -18.56 -4.41 -10.38
CA THR A 34 -18.85 -3.24 -9.54
C THR A 34 -18.09 -3.39 -8.23
N MET A 35 -17.09 -2.55 -8.01
CA MET A 35 -16.43 -2.43 -6.71
C MET A 35 -17.46 -1.95 -5.67
N GLY A 36 -17.52 -2.57 -4.50
CA GLY A 36 -18.46 -2.18 -3.44
C GLY A 36 -18.14 -0.82 -2.82
N GLU A 37 -18.95 -0.36 -1.87
CA GLU A 37 -18.69 0.88 -1.16
C GLU A 37 -17.44 0.80 -0.23
N PRO A 38 -16.71 1.91 -0.03
CA PRO A 38 -15.69 1.99 1.00
C PRO A 38 -16.25 1.63 2.38
N VAL A 39 -15.58 0.75 3.11
CA VAL A 39 -15.94 0.48 4.52
C VAL A 39 -15.28 1.53 5.43
N PRO A 40 -16.05 2.37 6.14
CA PRO A 40 -15.46 3.42 6.95
C PRO A 40 -14.65 2.83 8.12
N MET A 41 -13.60 3.56 8.51
CA MET A 41 -12.97 3.33 9.80
C MET A 41 -13.84 3.93 10.90
N HIS A 42 -14.05 3.14 11.94
CA HIS A 42 -14.79 3.53 13.13
C HIS A 42 -13.81 3.95 14.23
N PRO A 43 -13.91 5.16 14.81
CA PRO A 43 -12.98 5.64 15.84
C PRO A 43 -12.84 4.70 17.04
N GLU A 44 -13.93 4.05 17.46
CA GLU A 44 -14.00 3.06 18.53
C GLU A 44 -13.20 1.78 18.24
N HIS A 45 -12.78 1.57 17.00
CA HIS A 45 -11.94 0.45 16.58
C HIS A 45 -10.45 0.80 16.57
N ILE A 46 -10.09 2.06 16.77
CA ILE A 46 -8.69 2.51 16.75
C ILE A 46 -8.07 2.25 18.13
N PRO A 47 -7.06 1.37 18.25
CA PRO A 47 -6.40 1.13 19.52
C PRO A 47 -5.65 2.39 20.01
N ALA A 48 -5.86 2.74 21.27
CA ALA A 48 -5.20 3.85 21.97
C ALA A 48 -4.06 3.37 22.87
N GLY A 49 -3.06 4.22 23.11
CA GLY A 49 -1.89 3.88 23.93
C GLY A 49 -0.96 2.85 23.29
N CYS A 50 0.01 2.35 24.05
CA CYS A 50 1.04 1.44 23.56
C CYS A 50 0.63 -0.04 23.61
N SER A 51 1.24 -0.83 22.73
CA SER A 51 1.26 -2.29 22.80
C SER A 51 2.64 -2.82 22.46
N ASP A 52 2.95 -4.05 22.88
CA ASP A 52 4.19 -4.71 22.48
C ASP A 52 4.21 -4.99 20.97
N PHE A 53 3.04 -5.31 20.41
CA PHE A 53 2.86 -5.67 19.01
C PHE A 53 1.56 -5.09 18.43
N GLU A 54 1.66 -4.42 17.29
CA GLU A 54 0.49 -3.90 16.55
C GLU A 54 0.50 -4.36 15.09
N ILE A 55 -0.65 -4.84 14.61
CA ILE A 55 -0.84 -5.37 13.27
C ILE A 55 -1.61 -4.33 12.47
N LEU A 56 -0.94 -3.68 11.51
CA LEU A 56 -1.59 -2.75 10.61
C LEU A 56 -2.19 -3.56 9.46
N VAL A 57 -3.51 -3.54 9.33
CA VAL A 57 -4.22 -4.37 8.37
C VAL A 57 -4.77 -3.50 7.25
N ALA A 58 -4.34 -3.83 6.03
CA ALA A 58 -4.93 -3.39 4.79
C ALA A 58 -5.81 -4.47 4.15
N ARG A 59 -7.12 -4.38 4.38
CA ARG A 59 -8.17 -5.21 3.76
C ARG A 59 -8.26 -5.07 2.22
N GLY A 60 -9.01 -5.96 1.60
CA GLY A 60 -9.33 -5.92 0.17
C GLY A 60 -10.33 -4.81 -0.17
N THR A 61 -10.49 -4.53 -1.47
CA THR A 61 -11.42 -3.50 -1.93
C THR A 61 -12.83 -3.80 -1.46
N SER A 62 -13.41 -2.86 -0.71
CA SER A 62 -14.81 -2.91 -0.26
C SER A 62 -15.14 -4.18 0.53
N GLU A 63 -14.13 -4.82 1.11
CA GLU A 63 -14.29 -6.02 1.90
C GLU A 63 -15.09 -5.69 3.17
N PRO A 64 -16.26 -6.33 3.39
CA PRO A 64 -17.11 -6.03 4.52
C PRO A 64 -16.53 -6.59 5.82
N ASN A 65 -17.05 -6.06 6.93
CA ASN A 65 -16.88 -6.68 8.24
C ASN A 65 -17.89 -7.83 8.41
N TYR A 66 -17.71 -8.66 9.45
CA TYR A 66 -18.73 -9.63 9.85
C TYR A 66 -20.10 -8.97 10.07
N GLU A 67 -21.13 -9.46 9.37
CA GLU A 67 -22.50 -8.90 9.43
C GLU A 67 -23.15 -9.00 10.81
N ALA A 68 -22.80 -10.02 11.60
CA ALA A 68 -23.27 -10.18 12.98
C ALA A 68 -22.65 -9.19 13.97
N GLY A 69 -21.82 -8.25 13.50
CA GLY A 69 -20.93 -7.43 14.31
C GLY A 69 -19.68 -8.19 14.74
N GLY A 70 -18.61 -7.45 15.04
CA GLY A 70 -17.37 -8.02 15.60
C GLY A 70 -16.16 -8.10 14.66
N GLY A 71 -16.32 -7.82 13.36
CA GLY A 71 -15.21 -7.66 12.42
C GLY A 71 -14.78 -6.20 12.27
N LYS A 72 -13.47 -5.95 12.16
CA LYS A 72 -12.92 -4.58 12.04
C LYS A 72 -11.88 -4.46 10.94
N PHE A 73 -11.32 -5.58 10.50
CA PHE A 73 -10.11 -5.63 9.69
C PHE A 73 -10.34 -6.24 8.30
N GLY A 74 -11.57 -6.62 7.97
CA GLY A 74 -11.92 -7.39 6.77
C GLY A 74 -12.09 -8.88 7.09
N ILE A 75 -13.22 -9.45 6.67
CA ILE A 75 -13.67 -10.80 7.03
C ILE A 75 -12.77 -11.94 6.53
N VAL A 76 -12.10 -11.77 5.39
CA VAL A 76 -11.34 -12.81 4.67
C VAL A 76 -9.96 -13.01 5.27
N VAL A 77 -9.19 -11.92 5.44
CA VAL A 77 -7.79 -11.99 5.88
C VAL A 77 -7.59 -11.28 7.21
N GLY A 78 -8.07 -10.05 7.33
CA GLY A 78 -7.76 -9.21 8.47
C GLY A 78 -8.23 -9.79 9.80
N ASP A 79 -9.52 -10.10 9.91
CA ASP A 79 -10.11 -10.61 11.14
C ASP A 79 -9.51 -11.98 11.53
N PRO A 80 -9.33 -12.96 10.61
CA PRO A 80 -8.63 -14.22 10.93
C PRO A 80 -7.17 -14.04 11.34
N VAL A 81 -6.42 -13.15 10.70
CA VAL A 81 -5.00 -12.93 11.04
C VAL A 81 -4.87 -12.28 12.42
N VAL A 82 -5.66 -11.23 12.69
CA VAL A 82 -5.61 -10.54 13.98
C VAL A 82 -6.05 -11.48 15.09
N SER A 83 -7.19 -12.17 14.94
CA SER A 83 -7.70 -13.11 15.96
C SER A 83 -6.72 -14.26 16.25
N ASN A 84 -6.15 -14.90 15.23
CA ASN A 84 -5.16 -15.95 15.45
C ASN A 84 -3.86 -15.43 16.07
N THR A 85 -3.45 -14.21 15.73
CA THR A 85 -2.26 -13.60 16.32
C THR A 85 -2.48 -13.28 17.79
N THR A 86 -3.62 -12.72 18.17
CA THR A 86 -3.91 -12.39 19.59
C THR A 86 -4.04 -13.63 20.48
N LEU A 87 -4.46 -14.77 19.92
CA LEU A 87 -4.44 -16.06 20.63
C LEU A 87 -3.01 -16.55 20.93
N ARG A 88 -2.05 -16.29 20.04
CA ARG A 88 -0.66 -16.74 20.16
C ARG A 88 0.26 -15.73 20.83
N LEU A 89 -0.05 -14.45 20.68
CA LEU A 89 0.67 -13.31 21.24
C LEU A 89 -0.33 -12.44 22.00
N PRO A 90 -0.66 -12.82 23.25
CA PRO A 90 -1.55 -12.03 24.09
C PRO A 90 -1.06 -10.58 24.19
N GLY A 91 -1.97 -9.62 24.03
CA GLY A 91 -1.64 -8.19 24.03
C GLY A 91 -1.28 -7.60 22.66
N ALA A 92 -1.17 -8.42 21.61
CA ALA A 92 -1.18 -7.92 20.23
C ALA A 92 -2.51 -7.22 19.92
N ARG A 93 -2.48 -6.21 19.06
CA ARG A 93 -3.68 -5.47 18.64
C ARG A 93 -3.68 -5.23 17.14
N GLY A 94 -4.86 -5.21 16.53
CA GLY A 94 -5.03 -4.82 15.14
C GLY A 94 -5.34 -3.32 15.02
N TYR A 95 -4.86 -2.71 13.95
CA TYR A 95 -5.23 -1.37 13.50
C TYR A 95 -5.82 -1.48 12.08
N PRO A 96 -7.08 -1.09 11.87
CA PRO A 96 -7.68 -1.13 10.54
C PRO A 96 -7.29 0.14 9.76
N TYR A 97 -7.00 0.03 8.47
CA TYR A 97 -6.88 1.20 7.60
C TYR A 97 -8.22 1.53 6.91
N PRO A 98 -8.37 2.73 6.34
CA PRO A 98 -9.53 3.09 5.53
C PRO A 98 -9.34 2.59 4.09
N ALA A 99 -10.05 1.52 3.68
CA ALA A 99 -10.08 1.13 2.26
C ALA A 99 -11.13 1.94 1.49
N SER A 100 -10.68 2.66 0.46
CA SER A 100 -11.54 3.27 -0.57
C SER A 100 -11.79 2.29 -1.73
N ALA A 101 -12.91 2.46 -2.42
CA ALA A 101 -13.28 1.69 -3.60
C ALA A 101 -12.40 2.07 -4.82
N GLU A 102 -11.94 3.32 -4.90
CA GLU A 102 -10.99 3.74 -5.92
C GLU A 102 -9.60 3.18 -5.63
N ILE A 103 -9.08 2.34 -6.54
CA ILE A 103 -7.79 1.65 -6.36
C ILE A 103 -6.65 2.63 -6.15
N VAL A 104 -6.56 3.69 -6.96
CA VAL A 104 -5.43 4.62 -6.92
C VAL A 104 -5.51 5.52 -5.69
N SER A 105 -6.62 6.24 -5.50
CA SER A 105 -6.78 7.15 -4.36
C SER A 105 -6.82 6.39 -3.04
N GLY A 106 -7.44 5.21 -2.99
CA GLY A 106 -7.44 4.32 -1.84
C GLY A 106 -6.07 3.77 -1.48
N THR A 107 -5.26 3.41 -2.48
CA THR A 107 -3.87 2.98 -2.24
C THR A 107 -3.03 4.10 -1.65
N ILE A 108 -3.17 5.33 -2.17
CA ILE A 108 -2.42 6.50 -1.69
C ILE A 108 -2.86 6.89 -0.27
N GLN A 109 -4.16 6.97 -0.02
CA GLN A 109 -4.68 7.31 1.30
C GLN A 109 -4.28 6.27 2.35
N GLY A 110 -4.41 4.98 2.00
CA GLY A 110 -4.01 3.89 2.87
C GLY A 110 -2.52 3.86 3.15
N SER A 111 -1.68 4.16 2.14
CA SER A 111 -0.23 4.15 2.34
C SER A 111 0.21 5.26 3.29
N LEU A 112 -0.38 6.46 3.15
CA LEU A 112 -0.14 7.58 4.05
C LEU A 112 -0.59 7.28 5.47
N ASP A 113 -1.77 6.66 5.64
CA ASP A 113 -2.28 6.25 6.95
C ASP A 113 -1.35 5.23 7.64
N VAL A 114 -0.90 4.19 6.92
CA VAL A 114 0.07 3.20 7.44
C VAL A 114 1.36 3.88 7.89
N VAL A 115 1.93 4.76 7.06
CA VAL A 115 3.18 5.46 7.38
C VAL A 115 2.99 6.40 8.58
N ASN A 116 1.87 7.11 8.67
CA ASN A 116 1.56 8.01 9.77
C ASN A 116 1.32 7.25 11.08
N ARG A 117 0.61 6.11 11.04
CA ARG A 117 0.41 5.24 12.20
C ARG A 117 1.74 4.69 12.72
N LEU A 118 2.59 4.19 11.84
CA LEU A 118 3.93 3.71 12.22
C LEU A 118 4.77 4.82 12.86
N ARG A 119 4.81 6.02 12.27
CA ARG A 119 5.59 7.15 12.78
C ARG A 119 5.09 7.60 14.14
N SER A 120 3.78 7.80 14.28
CA SER A 120 3.16 8.25 15.53
C SER A 120 3.34 7.24 16.66
N GLN A 121 3.06 5.96 16.40
CA GLN A 121 3.21 4.90 17.41
C GLN A 121 4.67 4.65 17.76
N ALA A 122 5.60 4.66 16.81
CA ALA A 122 7.02 4.51 17.13
C ALA A 122 7.57 5.69 17.95
N ALA A 123 7.02 6.89 17.78
CA ALA A 123 7.39 8.06 18.57
C ALA A 123 6.81 8.00 20.00
N ALA A 124 5.55 7.60 20.14
CA ALA A 124 4.87 7.51 21.43
C ALA A 124 5.29 6.26 22.24
N CYS A 125 5.63 5.16 21.56
CA CYS A 125 5.85 3.86 22.14
C CYS A 125 7.21 3.28 21.65
N PRO A 126 8.34 3.70 22.25
CA PRO A 126 9.68 3.38 21.78
C PRO A 126 10.05 1.89 21.77
N ASN A 127 9.20 1.00 22.30
CA ASN A 127 9.38 -0.48 22.27
C ASN A 127 8.35 -1.23 21.40
N GLN A 128 7.26 -0.58 20.97
CA GLN A 128 6.20 -1.18 20.14
C GLN A 128 6.69 -1.65 18.77
N THR A 129 6.44 -2.92 18.46
CA THR A 129 6.79 -3.53 17.17
C THR A 129 5.56 -3.77 16.31
N PHE A 130 5.77 -4.00 15.00
CA PHE A 130 4.68 -3.99 14.03
C PHE A 130 4.72 -5.17 13.07
N ALA A 131 3.54 -5.61 12.64
CA ALA A 131 3.34 -6.36 11.42
C ALA A 131 2.50 -5.55 10.42
N LEU A 132 2.81 -5.71 9.13
CA LEU A 132 2.03 -5.13 8.04
C LEU A 132 1.32 -6.25 7.29
N VAL A 133 0.00 -6.21 7.19
CA VAL A 133 -0.79 -7.27 6.54
C VAL A 133 -1.62 -6.65 5.44
N GLY A 134 -1.48 -7.13 4.21
CA GLY A 134 -2.21 -6.61 3.05
C GLY A 134 -2.94 -7.72 2.31
N TYR A 135 -4.19 -7.49 1.89
CA TYR A 135 -4.96 -8.41 1.06
C TYR A 135 -5.42 -7.73 -0.24
N SER A 136 -5.14 -8.34 -1.39
CA SER A 136 -5.53 -7.83 -2.71
C SER A 136 -5.08 -6.36 -2.91
N GLN A 137 -6.00 -5.40 -3.08
CA GLN A 137 -5.67 -3.97 -3.11
C GLN A 137 -4.85 -3.52 -1.88
N GLY A 138 -5.11 -4.09 -0.71
CA GLY A 138 -4.37 -3.81 0.52
C GLY A 138 -2.91 -4.26 0.48
N ALA A 139 -2.55 -5.24 -0.35
CA ALA A 139 -1.13 -5.53 -0.61
C ALA A 139 -0.47 -4.36 -1.37
N GLY A 140 -1.19 -3.77 -2.33
CA GLY A 140 -0.76 -2.55 -3.02
C GLY A 140 -0.57 -1.34 -2.08
N VAL A 141 -1.44 -1.19 -1.08
CA VAL A 141 -1.28 -0.19 0.00
C VAL A 141 0.06 -0.40 0.72
N MET A 142 0.41 -1.64 1.04
CA MET A 142 1.67 -1.95 1.74
C MET A 142 2.90 -1.74 0.85
N HIS A 143 2.83 -2.07 -0.44
CA HIS A 143 3.88 -1.74 -1.41
C HIS A 143 4.11 -0.23 -1.52
N ALA A 144 3.02 0.54 -1.62
CA ALA A 144 3.10 2.00 -1.65
C ALA A 144 3.67 2.56 -0.34
N ALA A 145 3.18 2.08 0.81
CA ALA A 145 3.65 2.52 2.12
C ALA A 145 5.15 2.25 2.31
N ALA A 146 5.62 1.07 1.90
CA ALA A 146 7.00 0.65 2.07
C ALA A 146 8.03 1.61 1.45
N LYS A 147 7.65 2.33 0.38
CA LYS A 147 8.49 3.35 -0.27
C LYS A 147 8.77 4.55 0.64
N ASP A 148 7.83 4.87 1.54
CA ASP A 148 7.86 6.06 2.39
C ASP A 148 8.13 5.78 3.88
N ILE A 149 8.18 4.50 4.27
CA ILE A 149 8.59 4.10 5.62
C ILE A 149 10.06 4.47 5.85
N PRO A 150 10.37 5.30 6.86
CA PRO A 150 11.76 5.63 7.18
C PRO A 150 12.57 4.41 7.58
N ILE A 151 13.80 4.29 7.06
CA ILE A 151 14.69 3.14 7.31
C ILE A 151 14.91 2.84 8.81
N ARG A 152 14.92 3.88 9.67
CA ARG A 152 15.01 3.73 11.13
C ARG A 152 13.87 2.90 11.75
N LEU A 153 12.72 2.82 11.07
CA LEU A 153 11.57 2.03 11.52
C LEU A 153 11.59 0.60 10.97
N TYR A 154 12.51 0.26 10.05
CA TYR A 154 12.54 -1.09 9.49
C TYR A 154 12.77 -2.15 10.57
N SER A 155 13.61 -1.90 11.57
CA SER A 155 13.85 -2.83 12.69
C SER A 155 12.62 -3.04 13.59
N ARG A 156 11.66 -2.12 13.54
CA ARG A 156 10.38 -2.16 14.26
C ARG A 156 9.35 -3.02 13.57
N ILE A 157 9.44 -3.14 12.25
CA ILE A 157 8.59 -4.01 11.43
C ILE A 157 9.18 -5.42 11.47
N LYS A 158 8.41 -6.37 12.00
CA LYS A 158 8.83 -7.77 12.19
C LYS A 158 8.41 -8.66 11.03
N SER A 159 7.30 -8.33 10.37
CA SER A 159 6.79 -9.07 9.22
C SER A 159 5.96 -8.19 8.31
N LEU A 160 5.97 -8.54 7.03
CA LEU A 160 5.01 -8.07 6.04
C LEU A 160 4.36 -9.33 5.46
N VAL A 161 3.04 -9.47 5.58
CA VAL A 161 2.31 -10.66 5.08
C VAL A 161 1.30 -10.20 4.04
N MET A 162 1.55 -10.56 2.79
CA MET A 162 0.73 -10.14 1.66
C MET A 162 -0.08 -11.34 1.16
N PHE A 163 -1.40 -11.17 1.04
CA PHE A 163 -2.34 -12.18 0.56
C PHE A 163 -2.90 -11.73 -0.79
N GLY A 164 -2.85 -12.61 -1.80
CA GLY A 164 -3.34 -12.29 -3.16
C GLY A 164 -2.71 -11.01 -3.72
N ASP A 165 -1.37 -10.92 -3.65
CA ASP A 165 -0.61 -9.71 -3.99
C ASP A 165 -0.50 -9.52 -5.51
N GLY A 166 -1.39 -8.71 -6.07
CA GLY A 166 -1.44 -8.42 -7.51
C GLY A 166 -0.18 -7.76 -8.09
N TYR A 167 0.72 -7.23 -7.26
CA TYR A 167 1.97 -6.62 -7.75
C TYR A 167 2.90 -7.64 -8.39
N HIS A 168 2.81 -8.93 -8.07
CA HIS A 168 3.62 -9.98 -8.73
C HIS A 168 3.34 -10.08 -10.23
N ARG A 169 2.15 -9.67 -10.69
CA ARG A 169 1.83 -9.61 -12.12
C ARG A 169 2.51 -8.47 -12.86
N LEU A 170 2.95 -7.46 -12.13
CA LEU A 170 3.68 -6.31 -12.67
C LEU A 170 5.19 -6.61 -12.80
N GLY A 171 5.62 -7.79 -12.36
CA GLY A 171 6.99 -8.28 -12.44
C GLY A 171 7.79 -8.07 -11.15
N ASP A 172 8.82 -8.89 -10.98
CA ASP A 172 9.64 -8.99 -9.76
C ASP A 172 10.22 -7.66 -9.29
N THR A 173 10.56 -6.76 -10.22
CA THR A 173 11.12 -5.44 -9.87
C THR A 173 10.10 -4.57 -9.15
N VAL A 174 8.82 -4.66 -9.54
CA VAL A 174 7.73 -3.84 -9.01
C VAL A 174 7.18 -4.44 -7.72
N SER A 175 7.14 -5.77 -7.61
CA SER A 175 6.67 -6.47 -6.41
C SER A 175 7.69 -6.56 -5.28
N ARG A 176 8.92 -6.08 -5.48
CA ARG A 176 9.96 -6.16 -4.45
C ARG A 176 9.83 -5.04 -3.44
N PHE A 177 9.76 -5.41 -2.17
CA PHE A 177 9.88 -4.46 -1.07
C PHE A 177 11.32 -3.94 -0.97
N PRO A 178 11.54 -2.75 -0.34
CA PRO A 178 12.88 -2.27 -0.05
C PRO A 178 13.72 -3.33 0.66
N LEU A 179 15.03 -3.42 0.35
CA LEU A 179 15.90 -4.52 0.77
C LEU A 179 15.84 -4.82 2.28
N GLY A 180 15.76 -3.80 3.14
CA GLY A 180 15.68 -3.97 4.60
C GLY A 180 14.33 -4.46 5.13
N LEU A 181 13.29 -4.47 4.30
CA LEU A 181 11.98 -5.06 4.58
C LEU A 181 11.78 -6.39 3.86
N ASN A 182 12.40 -6.57 2.68
CA ASN A 182 12.17 -7.72 1.81
C ASN A 182 12.48 -9.07 2.47
N SER A 183 13.44 -9.12 3.40
CA SER A 183 13.75 -10.34 4.18
C SER A 183 12.66 -10.76 5.18
N LYS A 184 11.63 -9.93 5.36
CA LYS A 184 10.52 -10.12 6.32
C LYS A 184 9.18 -10.31 5.62
N VAL A 185 9.19 -10.35 4.29
CA VAL A 185 8.00 -10.48 3.47
C VAL A 185 7.64 -11.95 3.36
N MET A 186 6.38 -12.25 3.66
CA MET A 186 5.72 -13.52 3.38
C MET A 186 4.62 -13.26 2.36
N GLN A 187 4.70 -13.95 1.23
CA GLN A 187 3.67 -13.94 0.19
C GLN A 187 2.78 -15.16 0.37
N VAL A 188 1.48 -14.95 0.42
CA VAL A 188 0.46 -15.98 0.59
C VAL A 188 -0.50 -15.91 -0.60
N CYS A 189 -0.18 -16.65 -1.65
CA CYS A 189 -0.99 -16.73 -2.86
C CYS A 189 -1.60 -18.12 -2.97
N ALA A 190 -2.92 -18.19 -3.19
CA ALA A 190 -3.60 -19.47 -3.40
C ALA A 190 -3.27 -20.03 -4.79
N SER A 191 -3.32 -21.37 -4.94
CA SER A 191 -3.17 -21.98 -6.26
C SER A 191 -4.32 -21.55 -7.16
N GLY A 192 -3.98 -21.01 -8.34
CA GLY A 192 -4.98 -20.50 -9.30
C GLY A 192 -5.52 -19.10 -9.00
N ASP A 193 -4.96 -18.40 -8.00
CA ASP A 193 -5.33 -17.01 -7.71
C ASP A 193 -5.06 -16.12 -8.95
N PRO A 194 -6.11 -15.47 -9.50
CA PRO A 194 -5.99 -14.61 -10.67
C PRO A 194 -5.45 -13.21 -10.35
N VAL A 195 -4.88 -12.98 -9.15
CA VAL A 195 -4.05 -11.81 -8.83
C VAL A 195 -2.64 -12.21 -8.44
#